data_AF-F3FY64-F1
#
_entry.id   AF-F3FY64-F1
#
_cell.length_a   1.000
_cell.length_b   1.000
_cell.length_c   1.000
_cell.angle_alpha   90.00
_cell.angle_beta   90.00
_cell.angle_gamma   90.00
#
_symmetry.space_group_name_H-M   'P 1'
#
loop_
_entity.id
_entity.type
_entity.pdbx_description
1 polymer ?
#
loop_
_entity_poly.entity_id
_entity_poly.type
_entity_poly.pdbx_seq_one_letter_code
_entity_poly.pdbx_strand_id
1 'polypeptide(L)' 'MNLVDELLHHLREQPGPVWGVGHSLGGVLHLHAALRCPELYRGVVMLDSPVLGLA' A
#
# COMPACT_ATOMS: atom_id res chain seq x y z
N MET A 1 9.38 -6.12 13.22
CA MET A 1 8.27 -6.50 12.32
C MET A 1 7.52 -5.24 11.94
N ASN A 2 7.64 -4.81 10.68
CA ASN A 2 6.95 -3.65 10.14
C ASN A 2 5.92 -4.16 9.14
N LEU A 3 4.64 -3.86 9.35
CA LEU A 3 3.53 -4.36 8.52
C LEU A 3 3.69 -3.97 7.04
N VAL A 4 4.34 -2.84 6.76
CA VAL A 4 4.65 -2.43 5.38
C VAL A 4 5.66 -3.38 4.74
N ASP A 5 6.67 -3.82 5.48
CA ASP A 5 7.69 -4.72 4.93
C ASP A 5 7.12 -6.12 4.67
N GLU A 6 6.22 -6.60 5.53
CA GLU A 6 5.46 -7.84 5.33
C GLU A 6 4.53 -7.73 4.11
N LEU A 7 3.81 -6.61 3.98
CA LEU A 7 2.99 -6.33 2.81
C LEU A 7 3.85 -6.33 1.53
N LEU A 8 4.99 -5.63 1.52
CA LEU A 8 5.90 -5.58 0.38
C LEU A 8 6.47 -6.97 0.03
N HIS A 9 6.69 -7.84 1.02
CA HIS A 9 7.10 -9.21 0.76
C HIS A 9 6.05 -9.95 -0.08
N HIS A 10 4.79 -9.93 0.32
CA HIS A 10 3.70 -10.57 -0.41
C HIS A 10 3.39 -9.95 -1.78
N LEU A 11 3.63 -8.65 -1.94
CA LEU A 11 3.44 -7.97 -3.22
C LEU A 11 4.46 -8.39 -4.27
N ARG A 12 5.70 -8.70 -3.86
CA ARG A 12 6.74 -9.17 -4.78
C ARG A 12 6.50 -10.58 -5.29
N GLU A 13 5.68 -11.36 -4.59
CA GLU A 13 5.27 -12.70 -5.01
C GLU A 13 4.17 -12.65 -6.08
N GLN A 14 3.58 -11.48 -6.33
CA GLN A 14 2.56 -11.31 -7.36
C GLN A 14 3.19 -11.29 -8.75
N PRO A 15 2.50 -11.83 -9.77
CA PRO A 15 3.04 -11.91 -11.13
C PRO A 15 3.20 -10.55 -11.83
N GLY A 16 2.79 -9.46 -11.19
CA GLY A 16 2.93 -8.11 -11.70
C GLY A 16 2.33 -7.07 -10.75
N PRO A 17 2.31 -5.79 -11.15
CA PRO A 17 1.82 -4.70 -10.31
C PRO A 17 0.34 -4.85 -9.98
N VAL A 18 -0.05 -4.53 -8.74
CA VAL A 18 -1.41 -4.77 -8.21
C VAL A 18 -2.21 -3.49 -7.95
N TRP A 19 -3.52 -3.64 -7.78
CA TRP A 19 -4.35 -2.60 -7.17
C TRP A 19 -4.33 -2.77 -5.65
N GLY A 20 -3.83 -1.75 -4.94
CA GLY A 20 -3.89 -1.73 -3.47
C GLY A 20 -5.23 -1.19 -3.00
N VAL A 21 -6.03 -1.97 -2.30
CA VAL A 21 -7.31 -1.52 -1.76
C VAL A 21 -7.30 -1.72 -0.26
N GLY A 22 -7.47 -0.65 0.51
CA GLY A 22 -7.41 -0.73 1.96
C GLY A 22 -8.35 0.25 2.67
N HIS A 23 -8.92 -0.22 3.78
CA HIS A 23 -9.75 0.59 4.68
C HIS A 23 -8.94 1.03 5.91
N SER A 24 -9.14 2.27 6.37
CA SER A 24 -8.51 2.80 7.58
C SER A 24 -6.97 2.62 7.54
N LEU A 25 -6.39 1.87 8.50
CA LEU A 25 -4.96 1.53 8.53
C LEU A 25 -4.49 0.79 7.27
N GLY A 26 -5.30 -0.10 6.70
CA GLY A 26 -4.92 -0.87 5.51
C GLY A 26 -4.67 0.02 4.29
N GLY A 27 -5.43 1.11 4.13
CA GLY A 27 -5.20 2.07 3.06
C GLY A 27 -3.92 2.87 3.28
N VAL A 28 -3.58 3.22 4.52
CA VAL A 28 -2.31 3.88 4.87
C VAL A 28 -1.13 2.96 4.60
N LEU A 29 -1.24 1.66 4.91
CA LEU A 29 -0.21 0.68 4.62
C LEU A 29 0.03 0.55 3.11
N HIS A 30 -1.04 0.45 2.32
CA HIS A 30 -0.93 0.44 0.86
C HIS A 30 -0.34 1.73 0.29
N LEU A 31 -0.72 2.89 0.82
CA LEU A 31 -0.14 4.17 0.42
C LEU A 31 1.37 4.21 0.72
N HIS A 32 1.77 3.84 1.93
CA HIS A 32 3.18 3.84 2.33
C HIS A 32 4.01 2.80 1.54
N ALA A 33 3.43 1.64 1.23
CA ALA A 33 4.06 0.65 0.37
C ALA A 33 4.22 1.16 -1.08
N ALA A 34 3.18 1.81 -1.63
CA ALA A 34 3.20 2.37 -2.98
C ALA A 34 4.19 3.53 -3.12
N LEU A 35 4.36 4.35 -2.08
CA LEU A 35 5.39 5.41 -2.07
C LEU A 35 6.82 4.85 -2.05
N ARG A 36 7.03 3.66 -1.47
CA ARG A 36 8.35 3.00 -1.40
C ARG A 36 8.70 2.22 -2.66
N CYS A 37 7.73 1.49 -3.22
CA CYS A 37 7.90 0.62 -4.38
C CYS A 37 6.74 0.85 -5.37
N PRO A 38 6.69 2.02 -6.05
CA PRO A 38 5.60 2.38 -6.96
C PRO A 38 5.43 1.39 -8.12
N GLU A 39 6.51 0.72 -8.53
CA GLU A 39 6.52 -0.30 -9.57
C GLU A 39 5.68 -1.54 -9.23
N LEU A 40 5.38 -1.78 -7.94
CA LEU A 40 4.54 -2.89 -7.50
C LEU A 40 3.04 -2.57 -7.56
N TYR A 41 2.66 -1.33 -7.92
CA TYR A 41 1.29 -0.87 -7.90
C TYR A 41 0.82 -0.33 -9.26
N ARG A 42 -0.44 -0.63 -9.60
CA ARG A 42 -1.19 0.06 -10.66
C ARG A 42 -1.93 1.29 -10.13
N GLY A 43 -2.21 1.30 -8.84
CA GLY A 43 -2.88 2.37 -8.14
C GLY A 43 -3.30 1.93 -6.73
N VAL A 44 -3.69 2.88 -5.91
CA VAL A 44 -4.17 2.66 -4.55
C VAL A 44 -5.54 3.28 -4.37
N VAL A 45 -6.47 2.50 -3.80
CA VAL A 45 -7.81 2.94 -3.37
C VAL A 45 -7.85 2.91 -1.85
N MET A 46 -8.13 4.05 -1.26
CA MET A 46 -8.20 4.24 0.18
C MET A 46 -9.65 4.49 0.60
N LEU A 47 -10.12 3.74 1.59
CA LEU A 47 -11.49 3.83 2.10
C LEU A 47 -11.45 4.31 3.55
N ASP A 48 -11.91 5.52 3.82
CA ASP A 48 -11.92 6.13 5.17
C ASP A 48 -10.57 6.00 5.91
N SER A 49 -9.48 6.14 5.17
CA SER A 49 -8.12 6.07 5.69
C SER A 49 -7.65 7.44 6.21
N PRO A 50 -7.13 7.54 7.45
CA PRO A 50 -6.60 8.79 7.96
C PRO A 50 -5.28 9.11 7.28
N VAL A 51 -5.30 10.05 6.32
CA VAL A 51 -4.08 10.57 5.68
C VAL A 51 -3.59 11.78 6.47
N LEU A 52 -3.00 11.53 7.64
CA LEU A 52 -2.40 12.59 8.45
C LEU A 52 -1.01 12.94 7.87
N GLY A 53 -0.92 14.05 7.12
CA GLY A 53 0.36 14.61 6.67
C GLY A 53 0.54 14.84 5.17
N LEU A 54 -0.52 14.80 4.35
CA LEU A 54 -0.50 15.25 2.94
C LEU A 54 -1.14 16.65 2.75
N ALA A 55 -1.32 17.41 3.84
CA ALA A 55 -1.77 18.80 3.83
C ALA A 55 -0.62 19.76 4.11
#